data_AF-A0A965WUS8-F1
#
_entry.id   AF-A0A965WUS8-F1
#
_cell.length_a   1.000
_cell.length_b   1.000
_cell.length_c   1.000
_cell.angle_alpha   90.00
_cell.angle_beta   90.00
_cell.angle_gamma   90.00
#
_symmetry.space_group_name_H-M   'P 1'
#
loop_
_entity.id
_entity.type
_entity.pdbx_description
1 polymer ?
#
loop_
_entity_poly.entity_id
_entity_poly.type
_entity_poly.pdbx_seq_one_letter_code
_entity_poly.pdbx_strand_id
1 'polypeptide(L)' 'MNRSSKVLLMVATIVAIIVNLVSCTATSSKEDTSIMIVAHRGGAALKKENSLEAFENVLLHKIDAIELDVH' A
#
# COMPACT_ATOMS: atom_id res chain seq x y z
N MET A 1 8.29 42.89 -22.46
CA MET A 1 8.45 41.42 -22.36
C MET A 1 8.87 40.86 -23.71
N ASN A 2 10.05 40.26 -23.74
CA ASN A 2 10.86 39.95 -24.91
C ASN A 2 10.33 38.65 -25.54
N ARG A 3 10.46 38.48 -26.86
CA ARG A 3 9.98 37.27 -27.56
C ARG A 3 10.56 35.99 -26.94
N SER A 4 11.82 36.03 -26.51
CA SER A 4 12.51 34.93 -25.84
C SER A 4 11.94 34.61 -24.45
N SER A 5 11.50 35.60 -23.68
CA SER A 5 10.90 35.40 -22.36
C SER A 5 9.53 34.71 -22.45
N LYS A 6 8.74 34.99 -23.50
CA LYS A 6 7.45 34.33 -23.74
C LYS A 6 7.62 32.86 -24.12
N VAL A 7 8.63 32.54 -24.94
CA VAL A 7 8.96 31.17 -25.33
C VAL A 7 9.42 30.35 -24.11
N LEU A 8 10.26 30.93 -23.26
CA LEU A 8 10.72 30.27 -22.03
C LEU A 8 9.55 29.93 -21.10
N LEU A 9 8.61 30.87 -20.91
CA LEU A 9 7.43 30.68 -20.06
C LEU A 9 6.51 29.59 -20.62
N MET A 10 6.32 29.56 -21.94
CA MET A 10 5.51 28.52 -22.60
C MET A 10 6.12 27.13 -22.48
N VAL A 11 7.45 26.99 -22.58
CA VAL A 11 8.12 25.70 -22.38
C VAL A 11 7.98 25.25 -20.93
N ALA A 12 8.18 26.15 -19.97
CA ALA A 12 8.04 25.83 -18.55
C ALA A 12 6.63 25.35 -18.18
N THR A 13 5.58 25.95 -18.74
CA THR A 13 4.20 25.51 -18.50
C THR A 13 3.90 24.15 -19.12
N ILE A 14 4.38 23.88 -20.34
CA ILE A 14 4.21 22.58 -20.99
C ILE A 14 4.88 21.48 -20.16
N VAL A 15 6.10 21.70 -19.68
CA VAL A 15 6.82 20.74 -18.84
C VAL A 15 6.07 20.48 -17.53
N ALA A 16 5.57 21.54 -16.87
CA ALA A 16 4.80 21.39 -15.64
C ALA A 16 3.52 20.55 -15.83
N ILE A 17 2.82 20.73 -16.96
CA ILE A 17 1.62 19.96 -17.30
C ILE A 17 1.96 18.47 -17.49
N ILE A 18 3.03 18.17 -18.23
CA ILE A 18 3.47 16.78 -18.47
C ILE A 18 3.82 16.10 -17.15
N VAL A 19 4.55 16.76 -16.26
CA VAL A 19 4.91 16.22 -14.94
C VAL A 19 3.67 15.89 -14.11
N ASN A 20 2.65 16.76 -14.13
CA ASN A 20 1.40 16.51 -13.40
C ASN A 20 0.56 15.37 -13.98
N LEU A 21 0.58 15.15 -15.29
CA LEU A 21 -0.14 14.05 -15.92
C LEU A 21 0.47 12.67 -15.63
N VAL A 22 1.80 12.59 -15.50
CA VAL A 22 2.51 11.32 -15.23
C VAL A 22 2.30 10.83 -13.79
N SER A 23 2.01 11.74 -12.84
CA SER A 23 1.75 11.38 -11.44
C SER A 23 0.43 10.63 -11.20
N CYS A 24 -0.44 10.52 -12.21
CA CYS A 24 -1.78 9.91 -12.07
C CYS A 24 -1.89 8.46 -12.54
N THR A 25 -0.79 7.77 -12.86
CA THR A 25 -0.84 6.32 -13.13
C THR A 25 -0.84 5.53 -11.82
N ALA A 26 -1.92 5.63 -11.05
CA ALA A 26 -2.21 4.68 -9.98
C ALA A 26 -2.64 3.37 -10.64
N THR A 27 -1.73 2.40 -10.72
CA THR A 27 -2.03 1.05 -11.18
C THR A 27 -3.08 0.46 -10.24
N SER A 28 -4.33 0.36 -10.71
CA SER A 28 -5.35 -0.41 -10.03
C SER A 28 -4.92 -1.88 -10.10
N SER A 29 -4.22 -2.35 -9.07
CA SER A 29 -3.99 -3.77 -8.87
C SER A 29 -5.35 -4.42 -8.72
N LYS A 30 -5.70 -5.25 -9.69
CA LYS A 30 -6.89 -6.10 -9.63
C LYS A 30 -6.77 -6.92 -8.34
N GLU A 31 -7.65 -6.66 -7.39
CA GLU A 31 -7.67 -7.36 -6.11
C GLU A 31 -8.04 -8.82 -6.39
N ASP A 32 -7.05 -9.72 -6.28
CA ASP A 32 -7.27 -11.13 -6.52
C ASP A 32 -8.24 -11.62 -5.44
N THR A 33 -9.42 -12.09 -5.84
CA THR A 33 -10.51 -12.44 -4.92
C THR A 33 -10.30 -13.84 -4.34
N SER A 34 -9.09 -14.09 -3.84
CA SER A 34 -8.76 -15.32 -3.12
C SER A 34 -9.26 -15.25 -1.68
N ILE A 35 -9.82 -16.35 -1.18
CA ILE A 35 -10.19 -16.47 0.23
C ILE A 35 -8.90 -16.46 1.06
N MET A 36 -8.78 -15.52 1.99
CA MET A 36 -7.66 -15.43 2.93
C MET A 36 -7.99 -16.12 4.26
N ILE A 37 -7.02 -16.85 4.79
CA ILE A 37 -7.03 -17.41 6.14
C ILE A 37 -6.28 -16.43 7.05
N VAL A 38 -7.03 -15.77 7.94
CA VAL A 38 -6.49 -14.78 8.87
C VAL A 38 -6.50 -15.31 10.30
N ALA A 39 -5.36 -15.25 10.97
CA ALA A 39 -5.22 -15.66 12.36
C ALA A 39 -5.76 -14.58 13.32
N HIS A 40 -6.98 -14.78 13.81
CA HIS A 40 -7.66 -13.88 14.75
C HIS A 40 -6.88 -13.71 16.07
N ARG A 41 -6.51 -12.47 16.39
CA ARG A 41 -5.73 -12.01 17.55
C ARG A 41 -4.44 -12.79 17.75
N GLY A 42 -3.75 -13.10 16.66
CA GLY A 42 -2.56 -13.95 16.66
C GLY A 42 -2.80 -15.45 16.78
N GLY A 43 -4.04 -15.93 16.61
CA GLY A 43 -4.37 -17.35 16.82
C GLY A 43 -4.75 -17.66 18.27
N ALA A 44 -5.61 -16.82 18.85
CA ALA A 44 -6.05 -16.87 20.25
C ALA A 44 -6.63 -18.22 20.72
N ALA A 45 -6.99 -19.12 19.81
CA ALA A 45 -7.45 -20.46 20.13
C ALA A 45 -6.33 -21.40 20.62
N LEU A 46 -5.07 -21.14 20.24
CA LEU A 46 -3.94 -22.04 20.51
C LEU A 46 -3.03 -21.52 21.62
N LYS A 47 -2.88 -20.20 21.71
CA LYS A 47 -1.98 -19.49 22.63
C LYS A 47 -2.67 -18.23 23.14
N LYS A 48 -2.07 -17.57 24.13
CA LYS A 48 -2.58 -16.30 24.67
C LYS A 48 -2.70 -15.25 23.55
N GLU A 49 -3.88 -14.68 23.37
CA GLU A 49 -4.18 -13.66 22.36
C GLU A 49 -3.21 -12.47 22.38
N ASN A 50 -3.01 -11.85 21.21
CA ASN A 50 -2.15 -10.67 21.00
C ASN A 50 -0.76 -10.78 21.66
N SER A 51 -0.17 -11.98 21.64
CA SER A 51 1.15 -12.25 22.22
C SER A 51 2.13 -12.76 21.18
N LEU A 52 3.42 -12.55 21.42
CA LEU A 52 4.49 -13.07 20.56
C LEU A 52 4.40 -14.59 20.43
N GLU A 53 4.07 -15.31 21.51
CA GLU A 53 3.91 -16.77 21.48
C GLU A 53 2.80 -17.21 20.51
N ALA A 54 1.70 -16.46 20.46
CA ALA A 54 0.61 -16.74 19.52
C ALA A 54 1.05 -16.49 18.07
N PHE A 55 1.73 -15.38 17.82
CA PHE A 55 2.30 -15.07 16.50
C PHE A 55 3.31 -16.12 16.04
N GLU A 56 4.23 -16.54 16.91
CA GLU A 56 5.18 -17.61 16.63
C GLU A 56 4.48 -18.92 16.31
N ASN A 57 3.42 -19.26 17.05
CA ASN A 57 2.66 -20.48 16.82
C ASN A 57 1.94 -20.45 15.45
N VAL A 58 1.34 -19.34 15.05
CA VAL A 58 0.61 -19.28 13.76
C VAL A 58 1.53 -19.29 12.55
N LEU A 59 2.79 -18.86 12.67
CA LEU A 59 3.80 -18.98 11.61
C LEU A 59 4.15 -20.43 11.25
N LEU A 60 3.80 -21.40 12.11
CA LEU A 60 3.92 -22.83 11.83
C LEU A 60 2.83 -23.35 10.89
N HIS A 61 1.81 -22.53 10.60
CA HIS A 61 0.66 -22.89 9.76
C HIS A 61 0.65 -22.07 8.47
N LYS A 62 -0.09 -22.54 7.47
CA LYS A 62 -0.33 -21.81 6.21
C LYS A 62 -1.43 -20.77 6.42
N ILE A 63 -1.08 -19.65 7.02
CA ILE A 63 -1.94 -18.48 7.20
C ILE A 63 -1.49 -17.36 6.26
N ASP A 64 -2.44 -16.57 5.77
CA ASP A 64 -2.14 -15.48 4.84
C ASP A 64 -1.84 -14.17 5.59
N ALA A 65 -2.48 -13.98 6.74
CA ALA A 65 -2.30 -12.78 7.56
C ALA A 65 -2.51 -13.06 9.05
N ILE A 66 -1.95 -12.18 9.88
CA ILE A 66 -2.16 -12.12 11.32
C ILE A 66 -2.98 -10.87 11.62
N GLU A 67 -4.06 -11.02 12.40
CA GLU A 67 -4.83 -9.91 12.93
C GLU A 67 -4.36 -9.60 14.37
N LEU A 68 -4.31 -8.29 14.71
CA LEU A 68 -3.74 -7.75 15.95
C LEU A 68 -4.53 -6.52 16.39
N ASP A 69 -4.79 -6.40 17.69
CA ASP A 69 -5.36 -5.19 18.29
C ASP A 69 -4.28 -4.23 18.80
N VAL A 70 -4.44 -2.92 18.53
CA VAL A 70 -3.63 -1.84 19.07
C VAL A 70 -4.53 -0.91 19.90
N HIS A 71 -4.06 -0.48 21.07
CA HIS A 71 -4.79 0.38 22.01
C HIS A 71 -4.09 1.72 22.19
#